data_AF-A0A6G1GMA0-F1
#
_entry.id   AF-A0A6G1GMA0-F1
#
_cell.length_a   1.000
_cell.length_b   1.000
_cell.length_c   1.000
_cell.angle_alpha   90.00
_cell.angle_beta   90.00
_cell.angle_gamma   90.00
#
_symmetry.space_group_name_H-M   'P 1'
#
loop_
_entity.id
_entity.type
_entity.pdbx_description
1 polymer ?
#
loop_
_entity_poly.entity_id
_entity_poly.type
_entity_poly.pdbx_seq_one_letter_code
_entity_poly.pdbx_strand_id
1 'polypeptide(L)'
;VEKLGLTTSTYDPCLLYCENAAVGLQTDDSLIIASKDFTELEDCEIKKANFRCKPLEELGPDHPLEFNGFVVTATGNGVQITQRKQISRIRLLDSTFTKDDYVKQRALGAYVATVSQPEASFALSYAAQITEPTWDDAQFLNRCLQHQMSTPGLRFVPLDEASLRLIAYTDSSFANNRDHSSQIGYVIVLADKDGNANMIHWQSVKCRRVTRSVLASELYVLSLGFDVAATLRSTMNHLFSGSPQGEGTLRIPMTLCVDSKSLYDCLIKLGTTQEKRLMIDILCLRQLYERREISEILWIKGEKNPADAMTKEKHCDALKRLVTINKVDLDQLNGWVDREDAVGR
;
A
#
# COMPACT_ATOMS: atom_id res chain seq x y z
N VAL A 1 20.70 16.79 9.62
CA VAL A 1 19.40 17.25 9.08
C VAL A 1 19.49 18.70 8.64
N GLU A 2 19.52 19.69 9.54
CA GLU A 2 19.55 21.12 9.16
C GLU A 2 20.70 21.50 8.21
N LYS A 3 21.93 21.05 8.51
CA LYS A 3 23.10 21.32 7.66
C LYS A 3 23.05 20.68 6.27
N LEU A 4 22.21 19.66 6.08
CA LEU A 4 22.01 18.97 4.81
C LEU A 4 20.78 19.51 4.06
N GLY A 5 20.09 20.52 4.62
CA GLY A 5 18.85 21.06 4.04
C GLY A 5 17.71 20.04 3.98
N LEU A 6 17.79 18.95 4.75
CA LEU A 6 16.78 17.90 4.78
C LEU A 6 15.53 18.39 5.52
N THR A 7 14.37 18.15 4.91
CA THR A 7 13.05 18.36 5.50
C THR A 7 12.45 17.01 5.86
N THR A 8 11.74 16.95 6.98
CA THR A 8 11.06 15.74 7.41
C THR A 8 9.70 15.61 6.74
N SER A 9 9.35 14.41 6.28
CA SER A 9 8.01 14.12 5.77
C SER A 9 6.95 14.32 6.83
N THR A 10 5.81 14.85 6.42
CA THR A 10 4.63 15.03 7.28
C THR A 10 3.98 13.71 7.66
N TYR A 11 4.24 12.64 6.90
CA TYR A 11 3.70 11.30 7.16
C TYR A 11 4.56 10.50 8.12
N ASP A 12 5.87 10.45 7.82
CA ASP A 12 6.82 9.57 8.46
C ASP A 12 8.03 10.39 8.89
N PRO A 13 8.25 10.58 10.20
CA PRO A 13 9.39 11.33 10.70
C PRO A 13 10.75 10.71 10.33
N CYS A 14 10.75 9.44 9.92
CA CYS A 14 11.93 8.73 9.47
C CYS A 14 12.21 8.89 7.97
N LEU A 15 11.32 9.53 7.21
CA LEU A 15 11.56 9.88 5.81
C LEU A 15 11.96 11.36 5.73
N LEU A 16 13.19 11.60 5.32
CA LEU A 16 13.77 12.92 5.12
C LEU A 16 13.99 13.15 3.62
N TYR A 17 13.82 14.38 3.14
CA TYR A 17 14.08 14.70 1.74
C TYR A 17 14.47 16.16 1.53
N CYS A 18 15.14 16.41 0.41
CA CYS A 18 15.40 17.72 -0.18
C CYS A 18 15.38 17.57 -1.72
N GLU A 19 15.69 18.64 -2.44
CA GLU A 19 15.71 18.63 -3.92
C GLU A 19 16.62 17.55 -4.50
N ASN A 20 17.74 17.26 -3.83
CA ASN A 20 18.80 16.39 -4.33
C ASN A 20 18.87 15.02 -3.64
N ALA A 21 18.01 14.75 -2.66
CA ALA A 21 18.06 13.49 -1.92
C ALA A 21 16.74 13.14 -1.20
N ALA A 22 16.51 11.84 -1.05
CA ALA A 22 15.56 11.24 -0.14
C ALA A 22 16.26 10.19 0.73
N VAL A 23 16.08 10.27 2.04
CA VAL A 23 16.70 9.41 3.04
C VAL A 23 15.60 8.77 3.88
N GLY A 24 15.44 7.45 3.75
CA GLY A 24 14.60 6.65 4.62
C GLY A 24 15.42 6.05 5.74
N LEU A 25 15.06 6.35 6.98
CA LEU A 25 15.70 5.78 8.18
C LEU A 25 14.83 4.67 8.74
N GLN A 26 15.43 3.57 9.15
CA GLN A 26 14.72 2.53 9.89
C GLN A 26 15.65 1.84 10.87
N THR A 27 15.44 2.10 12.17
CA THR A 27 16.28 1.57 13.26
C THR A 27 17.76 1.92 13.03
N ASP A 28 18.60 0.92 12.73
CA ASP A 28 20.04 1.07 12.53
C ASP A 28 20.45 1.23 11.05
N ASP A 29 19.50 1.06 10.13
CA ASP A 29 19.76 1.12 8.68
C ASP A 29 19.19 2.40 8.06
N SER A 30 19.85 2.88 7.00
CA SER A 30 19.39 4.00 6.17
C SER A 30 19.40 3.61 4.70
N LEU A 31 18.33 3.96 3.97
CA LEU A 31 18.25 3.81 2.52
C LEU A 31 18.20 5.21 1.90
N ILE A 32 19.11 5.48 0.97
CA ILE A 32 19.32 6.82 0.42
C ILE A 32 19.19 6.77 -1.10
N ILE A 33 18.45 7.73 -1.65
CA ILE A 33 18.44 8.08 -3.06
C ILE A 33 18.96 9.51 -3.13
N ALA A 34 20.12 9.75 -3.72
CA ALA A 34 20.75 11.07 -3.72
C ALA A 34 21.62 11.31 -4.94
N SER A 35 21.82 12.59 -5.28
CA SER A 35 22.86 13.00 -6.23
C SER A 35 24.26 12.82 -5.65
N LYS A 36 25.28 12.74 -6.52
CA LYS A 36 26.68 12.64 -6.09
C LYS A 36 27.12 13.84 -5.25
N ASP A 37 26.69 15.03 -5.63
CA ASP A 37 26.99 16.26 -4.88
C ASP A 37 26.43 16.19 -3.45
N PHE A 38 25.24 15.62 -3.28
CA PHE A 38 24.64 15.46 -1.96
C PHE A 38 25.38 14.41 -1.12
N THR A 39 25.77 13.27 -1.70
CA THR A 39 26.50 12.23 -0.95
C THR A 39 27.87 12.70 -0.48
N GLU A 40 28.57 13.52 -1.27
CA GLU A 40 29.83 14.17 -0.85
C GLU A 40 29.62 15.16 0.30
N LEU A 41 28.55 15.95 0.24
CA LEU A 41 28.19 16.88 1.31
C LEU A 41 27.83 16.13 2.60
N GLU A 42 27.06 15.06 2.49
CA GLU A 42 26.66 14.21 3.62
C GLU A 42 27.88 13.60 4.32
N ASP A 43 28.80 12.98 3.57
CA ASP A 43 30.03 12.40 4.11
C ASP A 43 30.90 13.45 4.82
N CYS A 44 30.99 14.66 4.26
CA CYS A 44 31.70 15.79 4.87
C CYS A 44 31.09 16.19 6.23
N GLU A 45 29.76 16.30 6.32
CA GLU A 45 29.09 16.66 7.57
C GLU A 45 29.08 15.53 8.61
N ILE A 46 28.97 14.27 8.19
CA ILE A 46 29.11 13.09 9.07
C ILE A 46 30.49 13.08 9.72
N LYS A 47 31.55 13.29 8.94
CA LYS A 47 32.94 13.38 9.44
C LYS A 47 33.12 14.53 10.42
N LYS A 48 32.60 15.72 10.12
CA LYS A 48 32.65 16.89 11.03
C LYS A 48 31.92 16.65 12.35
N ALA A 49 30.79 15.97 12.30
CA ALA A 49 29.99 15.64 13.47
C ALA A 49 30.52 14.42 14.25
N ASN A 50 31.57 13.77 13.75
CA ASN A 50 32.18 12.58 14.35
C ASN A 50 31.17 11.43 14.56
N PHE A 51 30.20 11.31 13.65
CA PHE A 51 29.23 10.22 13.64
C PHE A 51 29.88 8.94 13.10
N ARG A 52 29.63 7.81 13.76
CA ARG A 52 30.06 6.50 13.28
C ARG A 52 29.02 5.99 12.27
N CYS A 53 29.38 6.00 10.99
CA CYS A 53 28.58 5.43 9.92
C CYS A 53 29.42 4.42 9.12
N LYS A 54 28.77 3.42 8.52
CA LYS A 54 29.43 2.57 7.51
C LYS A 54 29.63 3.38 6.22
N PRO A 55 30.59 3.00 5.36
CA PRO A 55 30.68 3.58 4.02
C PRO A 55 29.38 3.39 3.25
N LEU A 56 29.06 4.33 2.36
CA LEU A 56 27.94 4.21 1.44
C LEU A 56 28.16 3.00 0.51
N GLU A 57 27.12 2.18 0.38
CA GLU A 57 27.06 1.08 -0.59
C GLU A 57 26.11 1.50 -1.72
N GLU A 58 26.55 1.39 -2.97
CA GLU A 58 25.77 1.78 -4.15
C GLU A 58 25.11 0.55 -4.78
N LEU A 59 23.81 0.62 -5.05
CA LEU A 59 23.08 -0.44 -5.74
C LEU A 59 23.64 -0.62 -7.17
N GLY A 60 24.09 -1.84 -7.48
CA GLY A 60 24.60 -2.20 -8.81
C GLY A 60 23.98 -3.49 -9.35
N PRO A 61 24.19 -3.82 -10.64
CA PRO A 61 23.67 -5.05 -11.24
C PRO A 61 24.13 -6.33 -10.52
N ASP A 62 25.39 -6.34 -10.06
CA ASP A 62 26.00 -7.46 -9.33
C ASP A 62 26.18 -7.14 -7.83
N HIS A 63 25.64 -6.02 -7.35
CA HIS A 63 25.79 -5.55 -5.98
C HIS A 63 24.42 -5.23 -5.36
N PRO A 64 23.72 -6.23 -4.80
CA PRO A 64 22.46 -6.01 -4.09
C PRO A 64 22.71 -5.35 -2.73
N LEU A 65 21.75 -4.55 -2.28
CA LEU A 65 21.78 -3.89 -0.97
C LEU A 65 20.91 -4.63 0.04
N GLU A 66 21.38 -4.75 1.29
CA GLU A 66 20.55 -5.21 2.41
C GLU A 66 20.02 -3.99 3.19
N PHE A 67 18.71 -3.95 3.42
CA PHE A 67 18.08 -2.92 4.27
C PHE A 67 16.99 -3.57 5.11
N ASN A 68 17.09 -3.45 6.44
CA ASN A 68 16.12 -3.96 7.40
C ASN A 68 15.66 -5.42 7.14
N GLY A 69 16.62 -6.27 6.75
CA GLY A 69 16.38 -7.70 6.50
C GLY A 69 15.66 -8.05 5.19
N PHE A 70 15.44 -7.08 4.29
CA PHE A 70 15.15 -7.34 2.89
C PHE A 70 16.34 -6.96 1.99
N VAL A 71 16.39 -7.57 0.82
CA VAL A 71 17.44 -7.40 -0.18
C VAL A 71 16.86 -6.66 -1.36
N VAL A 72 17.47 -5.55 -1.73
CA VAL A 72 17.17 -4.74 -2.91
C VAL A 72 18.13 -5.16 -4.02
N THR A 73 17.61 -5.54 -5.17
CA THR A 73 18.42 -5.99 -6.32
C THR A 73 18.04 -5.19 -7.55
N ALA A 74 19.03 -4.61 -8.23
CA ALA A 74 18.81 -4.02 -9.54
C ALA A 74 18.51 -5.12 -10.56
N THR A 75 17.51 -4.88 -11.39
CA THR A 75 17.13 -5.75 -12.51
C THR A 75 17.26 -4.96 -13.80
N GLY A 76 17.29 -5.63 -14.95
CA GLY A 76 17.41 -4.95 -16.24
C GLY A 76 16.28 -3.95 -16.55
N ASN A 77 15.16 -4.01 -15.83
CA ASN A 77 13.99 -3.14 -16.03
C ASN A 77 13.41 -2.61 -14.70
N GLY A 78 14.28 -2.28 -13.73
CA GLY A 78 13.87 -1.69 -12.46
C GLY A 78 14.51 -2.38 -11.25
N VAL A 79 13.78 -2.49 -10.14
CA VAL A 79 14.29 -3.00 -8.87
C VAL A 79 13.41 -4.12 -8.33
N GLN A 80 14.00 -5.11 -7.67
CA GLN A 80 13.28 -6.15 -6.95
C GLN A 80 13.66 -6.14 -5.48
N ILE A 81 12.65 -6.27 -4.60
CA ILE A 81 12.86 -6.50 -3.17
C ILE A 81 12.51 -7.93 -2.81
N THR A 82 13.34 -8.59 -2.00
CA THR A 82 13.07 -9.96 -1.52
C THR A 82 13.48 -10.14 -0.07
N GLN A 83 12.90 -11.11 0.63
CA GLN A 83 13.23 -11.40 2.03
C GLN A 83 13.71 -12.84 2.24
N ARG A 84 14.63 -13.32 1.37
CA ARG A 84 15.11 -14.72 1.38
C ARG A 84 15.57 -15.20 2.76
N LYS A 85 16.29 -14.35 3.51
CA LYS A 85 16.77 -14.65 4.87
C LYS A 85 15.64 -14.78 5.89
N GLN A 86 14.55 -14.02 5.77
CA GLN A 86 13.40 -14.16 6.67
C GLN A 86 12.54 -15.36 6.28
N ILE A 87 12.35 -15.58 4.97
CA ILE A 87 11.62 -16.73 4.43
C ILE A 87 12.29 -18.05 4.87
N SER A 88 13.63 -18.11 4.87
CA SER A 88 14.36 -19.32 5.31
C SER A 88 14.19 -19.65 6.80
N ARG A 89 13.68 -18.73 7.62
CA ARG A 89 13.36 -18.93 9.04
C ARG A 89 11.94 -19.46 9.25
N ILE A 90 11.08 -19.38 8.24
CA ILE A 90 9.72 -19.90 8.31
C ILE A 90 9.78 -21.43 8.42
N ARG A 91 8.98 -21.98 9.31
CA ARG A 91 8.79 -23.42 9.53
C ARG A 91 7.30 -23.72 9.58
N LEU A 92 6.91 -24.85 9.00
CA LEU A 92 5.54 -25.33 9.11
C LEU A 92 5.33 -25.95 10.50
N LEU A 93 4.15 -25.76 11.04
CA LEU A 93 3.71 -26.31 12.32
C LEU A 93 3.31 -27.78 12.13
N ASP A 94 3.67 -28.64 13.07
CA ASP A 94 3.17 -30.02 13.15
C ASP A 94 2.02 -30.13 14.16
N SER A 95 1.45 -31.33 14.30
CA SER A 95 0.32 -31.57 15.21
C SER A 95 0.65 -31.39 16.70
N THR A 96 1.93 -31.24 17.04
CA THR A 96 2.42 -31.03 18.41
C THR A 96 2.80 -29.58 18.69
N PHE A 97 2.45 -28.66 17.79
CA PHE A 97 2.78 -27.24 17.94
C PHE A 97 2.27 -26.64 19.24
N THR A 98 3.05 -25.71 19.80
CA THR A 98 2.60 -24.86 20.91
C THR A 98 1.95 -23.58 20.40
N LYS A 99 1.18 -22.92 21.27
CA LYS A 99 0.65 -21.58 20.99
C LYS A 99 1.75 -20.58 20.65
N ASP A 100 2.91 -20.68 21.29
CA ASP A 100 4.05 -19.81 21.03
C ASP A 100 4.66 -20.07 19.64
N ASP A 101 4.73 -21.32 19.21
CA ASP A 101 5.16 -21.68 17.85
C ASP A 101 4.23 -21.06 16.81
N TYR A 102 2.92 -21.14 17.03
CA TYR A 102 1.92 -20.52 16.16
C TYR A 102 2.11 -19.00 16.06
N VAL A 103 2.21 -18.32 17.19
CA VAL A 103 2.40 -16.86 17.24
C VAL A 103 3.70 -16.46 16.55
N LYS A 104 4.79 -17.21 16.77
CA LYS A 104 6.10 -16.97 16.17
C LYS A 104 6.08 -17.12 14.66
N GLN A 105 5.56 -18.23 14.13
CA GLN A 105 5.52 -18.46 12.68
C GLN A 105 4.59 -17.48 11.97
N ARG A 106 3.44 -17.16 12.59
CA ARG A 106 2.55 -16.10 12.11
C ARG A 106 3.26 -14.74 12.08
N ALA A 107 4.00 -14.37 13.12
CA ALA A 107 4.71 -13.09 13.16
C ALA A 107 5.82 -13.00 12.09
N LEU A 108 6.55 -14.09 11.86
CA LEU A 108 7.55 -14.16 10.78
C LEU A 108 6.89 -14.01 9.40
N GLY A 109 5.80 -14.74 9.15
CA GLY A 109 5.03 -14.61 7.91
C GLY A 109 4.49 -13.20 7.70
N ALA A 110 3.95 -12.58 8.77
CA ALA A 110 3.42 -11.22 8.76
C ALA A 110 4.48 -10.19 8.37
N TYR A 111 5.69 -10.29 8.91
CA TYR A 111 6.78 -9.39 8.55
C TYR A 111 7.16 -9.48 7.06
N VAL A 112 7.15 -10.69 6.50
CA VAL A 112 7.39 -10.88 5.06
C VAL A 112 6.25 -10.30 4.23
N ALA A 113 5.01 -10.52 4.66
CA ALA A 113 3.82 -10.05 3.95
C ALA A 113 3.71 -8.52 3.92
N THR A 114 4.15 -7.83 4.96
CA THR A 114 4.11 -6.35 5.03
C THR A 114 5.18 -5.67 4.18
N VAL A 115 6.21 -6.40 3.76
CA VAL A 115 7.35 -5.81 3.04
C VAL A 115 7.41 -6.28 1.59
N SER A 116 7.20 -7.57 1.31
CA SER A 116 7.45 -8.10 -0.05
C SER A 116 6.44 -9.13 -0.57
N GLN A 117 5.41 -9.51 0.20
CA GLN A 117 4.43 -10.55 -0.20
C GLN A 117 2.99 -10.17 0.18
N PRO A 118 2.38 -9.18 -0.49
CA PRO A 118 1.02 -8.71 -0.18
C PRO A 118 -0.03 -9.81 -0.21
N GLU A 119 0.15 -10.85 -1.02
CA GLU A 119 -0.79 -11.97 -1.20
C GLU A 119 -1.06 -12.72 0.11
N ALA A 120 -0.13 -12.68 1.06
CA ALA A 120 -0.27 -13.33 2.36
C ALA A 120 -0.99 -12.47 3.42
N SER A 121 -1.25 -11.19 3.12
CA SER A 121 -1.72 -10.20 4.09
C SER A 121 -3.04 -10.60 4.76
N PHE A 122 -4.02 -11.07 3.98
CA PHE A 122 -5.31 -11.50 4.53
C PHE A 122 -5.14 -12.69 5.49
N ALA A 123 -4.49 -13.76 5.03
CA ALA A 123 -4.36 -14.99 5.82
C ALA A 123 -3.64 -14.72 7.14
N LEU A 124 -2.60 -13.90 7.13
CA LEU A 124 -1.83 -13.56 8.34
C LEU A 124 -2.58 -12.60 9.27
N SER A 125 -3.36 -11.67 8.71
CA SER A 125 -4.25 -10.79 9.47
C SER A 125 -5.38 -11.58 10.12
N TYR A 126 -5.96 -12.55 9.41
CA TYR A 126 -6.97 -13.45 9.94
C TYR A 126 -6.39 -14.36 11.04
N ALA A 127 -5.23 -14.96 10.81
CA ALA A 127 -4.51 -15.77 11.78
C ALA A 127 -4.18 -15.00 13.07
N ALA A 128 -3.97 -13.68 12.98
CA ALA A 128 -3.68 -12.83 14.14
C ALA A 128 -4.85 -12.69 15.12
N GLN A 129 -6.07 -12.99 14.66
CA GLN A 129 -7.29 -12.88 15.47
C GLN A 129 -7.51 -14.12 16.36
N ILE A 130 -6.72 -15.18 16.16
CA ILE A 130 -6.87 -16.45 16.88
C ILE A 130 -6.03 -16.41 18.16
N THR A 131 -6.70 -16.48 19.30
CA THR A 131 -6.06 -16.46 20.62
C THR A 131 -5.67 -17.86 21.11
N GLU A 132 -6.47 -18.87 20.80
CA GLU A 132 -6.23 -20.27 21.15
C GLU A 132 -6.27 -21.11 19.85
N PRO A 133 -5.12 -21.31 19.19
CA PRO A 133 -5.06 -21.96 17.88
C PRO A 133 -5.34 -23.46 17.97
N THR A 134 -6.23 -23.94 17.11
CA THR A 134 -6.48 -25.36 16.89
C THR A 134 -5.57 -25.91 15.78
N TRP A 135 -5.58 -27.23 15.58
CA TRP A 135 -4.85 -27.83 14.45
C TRP A 135 -5.36 -27.33 13.08
N ASP A 136 -6.65 -27.08 12.92
CA ASP A 136 -7.22 -26.53 11.68
C ASP A 136 -6.69 -25.11 11.41
N ASP A 137 -6.50 -24.32 12.47
CA ASP A 137 -5.89 -22.98 12.39
C ASP A 137 -4.41 -23.06 12.00
N ALA A 138 -3.67 -24.03 12.53
CA ALA A 138 -2.30 -24.30 12.16
C ALA A 138 -2.19 -24.78 10.70
N GLN A 139 -3.11 -25.62 10.23
CA GLN A 139 -3.17 -26.04 8.83
C GLN A 139 -3.48 -24.86 7.88
N PHE A 140 -4.39 -23.98 8.26
CA PHE A 140 -4.67 -22.74 7.53
C PHE A 140 -3.40 -21.88 7.42
N LEU A 141 -2.73 -21.62 8.55
CA LEU A 141 -1.49 -20.85 8.57
C LEU A 141 -0.40 -21.53 7.73
N ASN A 142 -0.23 -22.84 7.85
CA ASN A 142 0.77 -23.61 7.08
C ASN A 142 0.58 -23.49 5.58
N ARG A 143 -0.66 -23.48 5.06
CA ARG A 143 -0.91 -23.25 3.62
C ARG A 143 -0.39 -21.89 3.18
N CYS A 144 -0.66 -20.85 3.97
CA CYS A 144 -0.14 -19.51 3.71
C CYS A 144 1.39 -19.47 3.76
N LEU A 145 2.00 -20.01 4.81
CA LEU A 145 3.46 -20.05 4.98
C LEU A 145 4.15 -20.85 3.87
N GLN A 146 3.58 -21.98 3.46
CA GLN A 146 4.09 -22.79 2.36
C GLN A 146 4.03 -22.02 1.03
N HIS A 147 2.96 -21.27 0.79
CA HIS A 147 2.89 -20.39 -0.36
C HIS A 147 4.00 -19.33 -0.32
N GLN A 148 4.13 -18.61 0.81
CA GLN A 148 5.17 -17.59 1.02
C GLN A 148 6.60 -18.08 0.77
N MET A 149 6.90 -19.36 1.07
CA MET A 149 8.21 -19.96 0.79
C MET A 149 8.55 -20.04 -0.70
N SER A 150 7.54 -20.02 -1.57
CA SER A 150 7.69 -20.11 -3.03
C SER A 150 7.36 -18.80 -3.76
N THR A 151 6.72 -17.84 -3.08
CA THR A 151 6.33 -16.56 -3.66
C THR A 151 7.56 -15.66 -3.83
N PRO A 152 7.80 -15.12 -5.04
CA PRO A 152 8.85 -14.13 -5.23
C PRO A 152 8.53 -12.84 -4.45
N GLY A 153 9.53 -12.01 -4.20
CA GLY A 153 9.26 -10.68 -3.63
C GLY A 153 8.72 -9.69 -4.66
N LEU A 154 8.53 -8.43 -4.27
CA LEU A 154 7.96 -7.38 -5.12
C LEU A 154 8.96 -6.81 -6.11
N ARG A 155 8.45 -6.38 -7.26
CA ARG A 155 9.22 -5.68 -8.28
C ARG A 155 8.66 -4.28 -8.50
N PHE A 156 9.56 -3.38 -8.87
CA PHE A 156 9.29 -1.99 -9.19
C PHE A 156 9.84 -1.72 -10.58
N VAL A 157 8.97 -1.32 -11.51
CA VAL A 157 9.32 -1.00 -12.89
C VAL A 157 9.33 0.50 -13.12
N PRO A 158 10.09 1.02 -14.09
CA PRO A 158 9.98 2.41 -14.52
C PRO A 158 8.54 2.76 -14.91
N LEU A 159 8.10 3.95 -14.52
CA LEU A 159 6.78 4.51 -14.85
C LEU A 159 6.96 5.83 -15.62
N ASP A 160 6.03 6.16 -16.51
CA ASP A 160 6.00 7.47 -17.19
C ASP A 160 5.61 8.59 -16.19
N GLU A 161 6.60 9.40 -15.79
CA GLU A 161 6.45 10.47 -14.80
C GLU A 161 5.34 11.46 -15.16
N ALA A 162 5.20 11.79 -16.44
CA ALA A 162 4.23 12.77 -16.92
C ALA A 162 2.78 12.30 -16.82
N SER A 163 2.55 10.98 -16.64
CA SER A 163 1.22 10.38 -16.57
C SER A 163 0.96 9.62 -15.27
N LEU A 164 1.79 9.85 -14.24
CA LEU A 164 1.63 9.22 -12.94
C LEU A 164 0.27 9.54 -12.32
N ARG A 165 -0.39 8.49 -11.82
CA ARG A 165 -1.59 8.58 -10.99
C ARG A 165 -1.45 7.65 -9.79
N LEU A 166 -1.92 8.13 -8.64
CA LEU A 166 -2.05 7.31 -7.44
C LEU A 166 -3.44 6.70 -7.42
N ILE A 167 -3.53 5.38 -7.30
CA ILE A 167 -4.80 4.65 -7.30
C ILE A 167 -4.92 3.87 -5.98
N ALA A 168 -5.99 4.13 -5.22
CA ALA A 168 -6.31 3.40 -4.01
C ALA A 168 -7.52 2.50 -4.27
N TYR A 169 -7.28 1.19 -4.22
CA TYR A 169 -8.30 0.15 -4.26
C TYR A 169 -8.71 -0.19 -2.85
N THR A 170 -10.01 -0.25 -2.59
CA THR A 170 -10.55 -0.56 -1.26
C THR A 170 -11.56 -1.70 -1.38
N ASP A 171 -11.58 -2.56 -0.37
CA ASP A 171 -12.57 -3.63 -0.27
C ASP A 171 -12.92 -3.88 1.20
N SER A 172 -14.15 -4.34 1.42
CA SER A 172 -14.56 -4.83 2.72
C SER A 172 -15.40 -6.09 2.61
N SER A 173 -15.13 -7.04 3.48
CA SER A 173 -15.93 -8.25 3.64
C SER A 173 -16.72 -8.13 4.94
N PHE A 174 -18.01 -7.84 4.81
CA PHE A 174 -18.89 -7.53 5.95
C PHE A 174 -19.15 -8.77 6.81
N ALA A 175 -18.93 -8.63 8.12
CA ALA A 175 -19.23 -9.66 9.13
C ALA A 175 -18.66 -11.06 8.82
N ASN A 176 -17.50 -11.12 8.16
CA ASN A 176 -16.91 -12.36 7.66
C ASN A 176 -15.97 -13.06 8.66
N ASN A 177 -15.53 -12.37 9.70
CA ASN A 177 -14.68 -12.97 10.74
C ASN A 177 -15.52 -13.86 11.68
N ARG A 178 -14.84 -14.73 12.45
CA ARG A 178 -15.49 -15.67 13.38
C ARG A 178 -16.40 -15.00 14.42
N ASP A 179 -16.08 -13.77 14.79
CA ASP A 179 -16.84 -12.96 15.75
C ASP A 179 -17.85 -12.01 15.09
N HIS A 180 -18.16 -12.21 13.80
CA HIS A 180 -19.03 -11.36 12.99
C HIS A 180 -18.53 -9.91 12.81
N SER A 181 -17.25 -9.65 13.11
CA SER A 181 -16.60 -8.42 12.66
C SER A 181 -16.27 -8.48 11.17
N SER A 182 -16.08 -7.31 10.56
CA SER A 182 -15.72 -7.20 9.14
C SER A 182 -14.21 -7.20 8.96
N GLN A 183 -13.71 -7.85 7.91
CA GLN A 183 -12.35 -7.65 7.41
C GLN A 183 -12.35 -6.53 6.38
N ILE A 184 -11.43 -5.59 6.51
CA ILE A 184 -11.25 -4.49 5.57
C ILE A 184 -9.83 -4.48 5.03
N GLY A 185 -9.67 -3.97 3.82
CA GLY A 185 -8.34 -3.81 3.26
C GLY A 185 -8.28 -2.88 2.08
N TYR A 186 -7.06 -2.46 1.77
CA TYR A 186 -6.79 -1.61 0.63
C TYR A 186 -5.45 -1.96 -0.01
N VAL A 187 -5.32 -1.58 -1.27
CA VAL A 187 -4.09 -1.65 -2.07
C VAL A 187 -3.91 -0.31 -2.75
N ILE A 188 -2.78 0.36 -2.52
CA ILE A 188 -2.42 1.63 -3.12
C ILE A 188 -1.26 1.40 -4.08
N VAL A 189 -1.44 1.87 -5.31
CA VAL A 189 -0.48 1.73 -6.39
C VAL A 189 -0.19 3.08 -7.02
N LEU A 190 1.03 3.24 -7.51
CA LEU A 190 1.40 4.30 -8.44
C LEU A 190 1.40 3.69 -9.85
N ALA A 191 0.67 4.29 -10.77
CA ALA A 191 0.50 3.78 -12.13
C ALA A 191 0.68 4.86 -13.19
N ASP A 192 1.07 4.47 -14.40
CA ASP A 192 1.14 5.35 -15.58
C ASP A 192 -0.05 5.15 -16.53
N LYS A 193 -0.13 5.93 -17.61
CA LYS A 193 -1.20 5.83 -18.63
C LYS A 193 -1.28 4.48 -19.35
N ASP A 194 -0.17 3.73 -19.43
CA ASP A 194 -0.09 2.44 -20.12
C ASP A 194 -0.45 1.28 -19.19
N GLY A 195 -0.88 1.60 -17.96
CA GLY A 195 -1.24 0.65 -16.93
C GLY A 195 -0.06 -0.05 -16.30
N ASN A 196 1.18 0.40 -16.52
CA ASN A 196 2.30 -0.05 -15.68
C ASN A 196 2.07 0.47 -14.26
N ALA A 197 2.36 -0.35 -13.26
CA ALA A 197 2.07 -0.02 -11.88
C ALA A 197 3.06 -0.64 -10.90
N ASN A 198 3.36 0.14 -9.87
CA ASN A 198 4.11 -0.31 -8.71
C ASN A 198 3.21 -0.24 -7.48
N MET A 199 3.18 -1.33 -6.72
CA MET A 199 2.44 -1.35 -5.46
C MET A 199 3.24 -0.61 -4.39
N ILE A 200 2.60 0.35 -3.73
CA ILE A 200 3.24 1.27 -2.79
C ILE A 200 2.91 0.90 -1.35
N HIS A 201 1.63 0.61 -1.10
CA HIS A 201 1.18 0.28 0.24
C HIS A 201 -0.05 -0.61 0.18
N TRP A 202 -0.20 -1.53 1.13
CA TRP A 202 -1.36 -2.40 1.24
C TRP A 202 -1.62 -2.73 2.69
N GLN A 203 -2.85 -3.10 3.00
CA GLN A 203 -3.20 -3.54 4.34
C GLN A 203 -4.41 -4.46 4.32
N SER A 204 -4.36 -5.48 5.16
CA SER A 204 -5.51 -6.28 5.56
C SER A 204 -5.67 -6.19 7.08
N VAL A 205 -6.81 -5.74 7.55
CA VAL A 205 -7.05 -5.58 8.99
C VAL A 205 -8.50 -5.87 9.35
N LYS A 206 -8.69 -6.41 10.55
CA LYS A 206 -10.00 -6.45 11.18
C LYS A 206 -10.51 -5.03 11.39
N CYS A 207 -11.73 -4.74 10.94
CA CYS A 207 -12.35 -3.46 11.16
C CYS A 207 -12.53 -3.22 12.67
N ARG A 208 -11.89 -2.16 13.19
CA ARG A 208 -11.94 -1.80 14.62
C ARG A 208 -13.34 -1.36 15.05
N ARG A 209 -14.13 -0.84 14.12
CA ARG A 209 -15.50 -0.39 14.36
C ARG A 209 -16.46 -1.48 13.90
N VAL A 210 -17.33 -1.93 14.79
CA VAL A 210 -18.43 -2.82 14.40
C VAL A 210 -19.37 -2.03 13.50
N THR A 211 -19.38 -2.37 12.22
CA THR A 211 -20.27 -1.77 11.22
C THR A 211 -21.62 -2.49 11.23
N ARG A 212 -22.70 -1.76 10.99
CA ARG A 212 -24.07 -2.30 11.02
C ARG A 212 -24.65 -2.55 9.64
N SER A 213 -23.89 -2.23 8.59
CA SER A 213 -24.27 -2.40 7.19
C SER A 213 -23.03 -2.58 6.33
N VAL A 214 -23.24 -3.16 5.15
CA VAL A 214 -22.20 -3.29 4.11
C VAL A 214 -21.68 -1.92 3.70
N LEU A 215 -22.59 -0.97 3.41
CA LEU A 215 -22.24 0.41 3.06
C LEU A 215 -21.36 1.10 4.11
N ALA A 216 -21.62 0.87 5.41
CA ALA A 216 -20.80 1.43 6.48
C ALA A 216 -19.37 0.85 6.49
N SER A 217 -19.24 -0.45 6.22
CA SER A 217 -17.95 -1.14 6.13
C SER A 217 -17.12 -0.63 4.95
N GLU A 218 -17.76 -0.49 3.79
CA GLU A 218 -17.14 -0.02 2.56
C GLU A 218 -16.73 1.46 2.67
N LEU A 219 -17.59 2.31 3.25
CA LEU A 219 -17.28 3.72 3.48
C LEU A 219 -16.12 3.90 4.46
N TYR A 220 -16.05 3.06 5.50
CA TYR A 220 -14.98 3.11 6.48
C TYR A 220 -13.62 2.75 5.87
N VAL A 221 -13.55 1.69 5.08
CA VAL A 221 -12.29 1.33 4.39
C VAL A 221 -11.92 2.32 3.30
N LEU A 222 -12.91 2.91 2.61
CA LEU A 222 -12.66 3.97 1.63
C LEU A 222 -12.03 5.20 2.29
N SER A 223 -12.53 5.60 3.45
CA SER A 223 -11.98 6.72 4.23
C SER A 223 -10.55 6.41 4.68
N LEU A 224 -10.30 5.21 5.21
CA LEU A 224 -8.97 4.76 5.60
C LEU A 224 -8.00 4.74 4.40
N GLY A 225 -8.44 4.21 3.25
CA GLY A 225 -7.64 4.17 2.03
C GLY A 225 -7.33 5.57 1.50
N PHE A 226 -8.30 6.49 1.57
CA PHE A 226 -8.10 7.90 1.24
C PHE A 226 -7.07 8.56 2.15
N ASP A 227 -7.15 8.38 3.47
CA ASP A 227 -6.23 9.03 4.42
C ASP A 227 -4.77 8.65 4.15
N VAL A 228 -4.52 7.36 3.92
CA VAL A 228 -3.18 6.84 3.60
C VAL A 228 -2.74 7.33 2.22
N ALA A 229 -3.60 7.24 1.20
CA ALA A 229 -3.27 7.65 -0.16
C ALA A 229 -3.02 9.17 -0.27
N ALA A 230 -3.83 10.00 0.40
CA ALA A 230 -3.65 11.46 0.42
C ALA A 230 -2.30 11.84 1.01
N THR A 231 -1.89 11.13 2.05
CA THR A 231 -0.63 11.37 2.75
C THR A 231 0.58 10.90 1.93
N LEU A 232 0.51 9.72 1.32
CA LEU A 232 1.51 9.23 0.37
C LEU A 232 1.65 10.19 -0.82
N ARG A 233 0.53 10.63 -1.39
CA ARG A 233 0.52 11.60 -2.48
C ARG A 233 1.20 12.91 -2.10
N SER A 234 0.93 13.43 -0.91
CA SER A 234 1.58 14.67 -0.44
C SER A 234 3.10 14.48 -0.40
N THR A 235 3.57 13.36 0.15
CA THR A 235 4.99 13.02 0.18
C THR A 235 5.58 12.91 -1.22
N MET A 236 4.91 12.19 -2.13
CA MET A 236 5.37 12.02 -3.51
C MET A 236 5.42 13.33 -4.29
N ASN A 237 4.42 14.21 -4.12
CA ASN A 237 4.43 15.53 -4.76
C ASN A 237 5.66 16.34 -4.32
N HIS A 238 6.05 16.25 -3.04
CA HIS A 238 7.28 16.89 -2.56
C HIS A 238 8.54 16.27 -3.14
N LEU A 239 8.59 14.94 -3.25
CA LEU A 239 9.74 14.21 -3.82
C LEU A 239 9.92 14.50 -5.32
N PHE A 240 8.84 14.56 -6.10
CA PHE A 240 8.91 14.79 -7.55
C PHE A 240 8.98 16.27 -7.96
N SER A 241 8.48 17.20 -7.13
CA SER A 241 8.45 18.62 -7.51
C SER A 241 9.73 19.39 -7.15
N GLY A 242 10.73 18.77 -6.52
CA GLY A 242 12.03 19.38 -6.21
C GLY A 242 12.04 20.58 -5.24
N SER A 243 10.92 21.25 -4.96
CA SER A 243 10.84 22.42 -4.07
C SER A 243 9.39 22.79 -3.71
N PRO A 244 9.12 23.31 -2.49
CA PRO A 244 7.81 23.81 -2.09
C PRO A 244 7.44 25.21 -2.63
N GLN A 245 8.22 25.80 -3.56
CA GLN A 245 8.01 27.20 -4.01
C GLN A 245 7.92 27.42 -5.54
N GLY A 246 7.85 26.37 -6.36
CA GLY A 246 7.59 26.51 -7.80
C GLY A 246 6.11 26.30 -8.14
N GLU A 247 5.47 27.28 -8.78
CA GLU A 247 4.07 27.28 -9.27
C GLU A 247 3.76 26.25 -10.39
N GLY A 248 4.53 25.16 -10.46
CA GLY A 248 4.32 24.03 -11.36
C GLY A 248 4.34 22.70 -10.60
N THR A 249 3.61 22.60 -9.49
CA THR A 249 3.54 21.37 -8.69
C THR A 249 2.89 20.27 -9.55
N LEU A 250 3.64 19.23 -9.92
CA LEU A 250 3.05 18.03 -10.50
C LEU A 250 2.17 17.39 -9.43
N ARG A 251 0.88 17.74 -9.43
CA ARG A 251 -0.08 17.18 -8.48
C ARG A 251 -0.51 15.83 -9.03
N ILE A 252 0.14 14.77 -8.56
CA ILE A 252 -0.21 13.40 -8.93
C ILE A 252 -1.73 13.21 -8.72
N PRO A 253 -2.52 12.94 -9.76
CA PRO A 253 -3.95 12.69 -9.61
C PRO A 253 -4.19 11.50 -8.69
N MET A 254 -5.21 11.60 -7.83
CA MET A 254 -5.59 10.52 -6.92
C MET A 254 -6.94 9.94 -7.32
N THR A 255 -6.97 8.62 -7.45
CA THR A 255 -8.14 7.85 -7.88
C THR A 255 -8.54 6.89 -6.78
N LEU A 256 -9.80 6.90 -6.38
CA LEU A 256 -10.35 5.93 -5.45
C LEU A 256 -11.20 4.90 -6.21
N CYS A 257 -10.90 3.62 -6.01
CA CYS A 257 -11.62 2.52 -6.64
C CYS A 257 -12.45 1.76 -5.60
N VAL A 258 -13.73 1.59 -5.91
CA VAL A 258 -14.70 0.83 -5.11
C VAL A 258 -15.42 -0.19 -5.98
N ASP A 259 -15.74 -1.36 -5.43
CA ASP A 259 -16.55 -2.37 -6.12
C ASP A 259 -18.03 -2.34 -5.73
N SER A 260 -18.37 -1.55 -4.70
CA SER A 260 -19.72 -1.30 -4.27
C SER A 260 -20.42 -0.23 -5.11
N LYS A 261 -21.43 -0.68 -5.88
CA LYS A 261 -22.30 0.23 -6.63
C LYS A 261 -23.08 1.17 -5.70
N SER A 262 -23.51 0.67 -4.54
CA SER A 262 -24.25 1.45 -3.55
C SER A 262 -23.42 2.60 -2.98
N LEU A 263 -22.15 2.34 -2.64
CA LEU A 263 -21.23 3.38 -2.17
C LEU A 263 -20.91 4.38 -3.29
N TYR A 264 -20.64 3.89 -4.49
CA TYR A 264 -20.39 4.73 -5.65
C TYR A 264 -21.57 5.69 -5.94
N ASP A 265 -22.80 5.17 -5.98
CA ASP A 265 -23.98 5.99 -6.22
C ASP A 265 -24.23 6.99 -5.08
N CYS A 266 -23.90 6.63 -3.82
CA CYS A 266 -23.90 7.58 -2.71
C CYS A 266 -22.85 8.69 -2.88
N LEU A 267 -21.68 8.43 -3.46
CA LEU A 267 -20.65 9.45 -3.62
C LEU A 267 -20.90 10.33 -4.85
N ILE A 268 -21.19 9.72 -6.00
CA ILE A 268 -21.24 10.40 -7.30
C ILE A 268 -22.64 10.86 -7.69
N LYS A 269 -23.68 10.04 -7.45
CA LYS A 269 -25.07 10.38 -7.83
C LYS A 269 -25.84 11.15 -6.76
N LEU A 270 -25.12 11.69 -5.77
CA LEU A 270 -25.68 12.41 -4.63
C LEU A 270 -26.73 11.61 -3.83
N GLY A 271 -26.67 10.27 -3.86
CA GLY A 271 -27.59 9.41 -3.12
C GLY A 271 -27.56 9.65 -1.61
N THR A 272 -28.67 9.36 -0.93
CA THR A 272 -28.78 9.44 0.54
C THR A 272 -28.84 8.06 1.16
N THR A 273 -28.32 7.91 2.38
CA THR A 273 -28.52 6.71 3.21
C THR A 273 -29.46 6.99 4.37
N GLN A 274 -30.19 5.96 4.80
CA GLN A 274 -31.03 6.00 6.01
C GLN A 274 -30.19 6.19 7.28
N GLU A 275 -28.94 5.72 7.27
CA GLU A 275 -28.03 5.90 8.39
C GLU A 275 -27.39 7.30 8.35
N LYS A 276 -28.08 8.27 8.96
CA LYS A 276 -27.68 9.69 8.97
C LYS A 276 -26.23 9.94 9.41
N ARG A 277 -25.64 9.07 10.23
CA ARG A 277 -24.27 9.23 10.71
C ARG A 277 -23.23 9.00 9.61
N LEU A 278 -23.48 8.08 8.68
CA LEU A 278 -22.60 7.83 7.52
C LEU A 278 -22.60 9.00 6.54
N MET A 279 -23.67 9.81 6.54
CA MET A 279 -23.74 10.99 5.67
C MET A 279 -22.64 12.00 5.97
N ILE A 280 -22.12 12.06 7.20
CA ILE A 280 -21.01 12.95 7.55
C ILE A 280 -19.77 12.58 6.73
N ASP A 281 -19.38 11.31 6.77
CA ASP A 281 -18.20 10.81 6.06
C ASP A 281 -18.40 10.88 4.53
N ILE A 282 -19.61 10.59 4.03
CA ILE A 282 -19.97 10.76 2.60
C ILE A 282 -19.80 12.22 2.17
N LEU A 283 -20.29 13.18 2.96
CA LEU A 283 -20.19 14.61 2.64
C LEU A 283 -18.73 15.08 2.66
N CYS A 284 -17.91 14.60 3.60
CA CYS A 284 -16.48 14.87 3.61
C CYS A 284 -15.81 14.39 2.31
N LEU A 285 -16.06 13.14 1.88
CA LEU A 285 -15.50 12.60 0.64
C LEU A 285 -15.98 13.37 -0.60
N ARG A 286 -17.26 13.76 -0.66
CA ARG A 286 -17.78 14.62 -1.74
C ARG A 286 -17.07 15.97 -1.78
N GLN A 287 -16.88 16.61 -0.64
CA GLN A 287 -16.16 17.87 -0.56
C GLN A 287 -14.70 17.73 -1.01
N LEU A 288 -14.03 16.63 -0.65
CA LEU A 288 -12.67 16.32 -1.12
C LEU A 288 -12.61 16.10 -2.63
N TYR A 289 -13.64 15.47 -3.21
CA TYR A 289 -13.79 15.33 -4.65
C TYR A 289 -14.01 16.69 -5.35
N GLU A 290 -14.89 17.53 -4.82
CA GLU A 290 -15.14 18.90 -5.32
C GLU A 290 -13.86 19.77 -5.29
N ARG A 291 -13.05 19.63 -4.24
CA ARG A 291 -11.75 20.33 -4.07
C ARG A 291 -10.63 19.75 -4.92
N ARG A 292 -10.89 18.71 -5.72
CA ARG A 292 -9.89 17.97 -6.50
C ARG A 292 -8.76 17.37 -5.66
N GLU A 293 -9.02 17.14 -4.37
CA GLU A 293 -8.18 16.25 -3.57
C GLU A 293 -8.33 14.82 -4.07
N ILE A 294 -9.56 14.42 -4.38
CA ILE A 294 -9.84 13.19 -5.15
C ILE A 294 -10.08 13.63 -6.59
N SER A 295 -9.25 13.14 -7.51
CA SER A 295 -9.41 13.44 -8.93
C SER A 295 -10.57 12.64 -9.52
N GLU A 296 -10.65 11.35 -9.17
CA GLU A 296 -11.63 10.40 -9.68
C GLU A 296 -12.08 9.42 -8.60
N ILE A 297 -13.36 9.05 -8.63
CA ILE A 297 -13.90 7.91 -7.89
C ILE A 297 -14.49 6.97 -8.93
N LEU A 298 -14.08 5.73 -8.91
CA LEU A 298 -14.37 4.76 -9.96
C LEU A 298 -15.03 3.53 -9.38
N TRP A 299 -16.12 3.12 -10.02
CA TRP A 299 -16.74 1.85 -9.75
C TRP A 299 -16.12 0.78 -10.63
N ILE A 300 -15.54 -0.24 -9.99
CA ILE A 300 -14.89 -1.37 -10.66
C ILE A 300 -15.62 -2.67 -10.35
N LYS A 301 -15.44 -3.69 -11.18
CA LYS A 301 -15.91 -5.04 -10.84
C LYS A 301 -15.00 -5.64 -9.77
N GLY A 302 -15.58 -6.38 -8.82
CA GLY A 302 -14.80 -7.03 -7.74
C GLY A 302 -13.66 -7.94 -8.25
N GLU A 303 -13.86 -8.63 -9.37
CA GLU A 303 -12.81 -9.45 -10.02
C GLU A 303 -11.58 -8.64 -10.48
N LYS A 304 -11.77 -7.35 -10.74
CA LYS A 304 -10.71 -6.40 -11.10
C LYS A 304 -10.14 -5.66 -9.88
N ASN A 305 -10.68 -5.90 -8.68
CA ASN A 305 -10.27 -5.22 -7.45
C ASN A 305 -9.12 -5.99 -6.77
N PRO A 306 -7.86 -5.51 -6.81
CA PRO A 306 -6.76 -6.18 -6.11
C PRO A 306 -6.94 -6.16 -4.59
N ALA A 307 -7.78 -5.27 -4.04
CA ALA A 307 -8.08 -5.24 -2.61
C ALA A 307 -8.97 -6.42 -2.14
N ASP A 308 -9.60 -7.18 -3.04
CA ASP A 308 -10.37 -8.39 -2.68
C ASP A 308 -9.47 -9.42 -1.97
N ALA A 309 -8.20 -9.53 -2.39
CA ALA A 309 -7.19 -10.36 -1.74
C ALA A 309 -6.83 -9.90 -0.31
N MET A 310 -7.19 -8.66 0.06
CA MET A 310 -6.98 -8.15 1.42
C MET A 310 -8.13 -8.52 2.35
N THR A 311 -9.26 -9.02 1.86
CA THR A 311 -10.43 -9.33 2.71
C THR A 311 -10.86 -10.79 2.65
N LYS A 312 -10.35 -11.56 1.68
CA LYS A 312 -10.71 -12.96 1.41
C LYS A 312 -9.45 -13.78 1.07
N GLU A 313 -9.48 -15.09 1.36
CA GLU A 313 -8.42 -16.05 1.01
C GLU A 313 -8.43 -16.42 -0.50
N LYS A 314 -9.34 -15.84 -1.28
CA LYS A 314 -9.57 -16.26 -2.67
C LYS A 314 -8.44 -15.82 -3.58
N HIS A 315 -8.21 -16.62 -4.63
CA HIS A 315 -7.33 -16.23 -5.73
C HIS A 315 -7.84 -14.93 -6.37
N CYS A 316 -6.99 -13.91 -6.39
CA CYS A 316 -7.30 -12.61 -6.98
C CYS A 316 -6.38 -12.37 -8.19
N ASP A 317 -6.95 -12.48 -9.39
CA ASP A 317 -6.21 -12.26 -10.63
C ASP A 317 -5.67 -10.82 -10.74
N ALA A 318 -6.41 -9.84 -10.23
CA ALA A 318 -5.99 -8.44 -10.23
C ALA A 318 -4.71 -8.22 -9.41
N LEU A 319 -4.66 -8.73 -8.17
CA LEU A 319 -3.44 -8.65 -7.34
C LEU A 319 -2.29 -9.43 -7.97
N LYS A 320 -2.57 -10.63 -8.50
CA LYS A 320 -1.55 -11.46 -9.16
C LYS A 320 -0.93 -10.73 -10.35
N ARG A 321 -1.72 -10.09 -11.20
CA ARG A 321 -1.21 -9.28 -12.33
C ARG A 321 -0.36 -8.10 -11.83
N LEU A 322 -0.83 -7.40 -10.79
CA LEU A 322 -0.10 -6.29 -10.20
C LEU A 322 1.28 -6.73 -9.69
N VAL A 323 1.37 -7.84 -8.96
CA VAL A 323 2.64 -8.30 -8.37
C VAL A 323 3.55 -8.99 -9.39
N THR A 324 3.00 -9.79 -10.31
CA THR A 324 3.81 -10.63 -11.22
C THR A 324 4.23 -9.96 -12.51
N ILE A 325 3.51 -8.94 -12.98
CA ILE A 325 3.81 -8.23 -14.23
C ILE A 325 3.71 -6.70 -14.12
N ASN A 326 3.47 -6.16 -12.91
CA ASN A 326 3.42 -4.70 -12.69
C ASN A 326 2.37 -4.02 -13.57
N LYS A 327 1.18 -4.63 -13.71
CA LYS A 327 0.09 -4.08 -14.53
C LYS A 327 -1.21 -3.94 -13.75
N VAL A 328 -1.90 -2.84 -13.99
CA VAL A 328 -3.32 -2.62 -13.63
C VAL A 328 -4.17 -2.46 -14.89
N ASP A 329 -5.46 -2.76 -14.76
CA ASP A 329 -6.43 -2.56 -15.83
C ASP A 329 -7.02 -1.15 -15.72
N LEU A 330 -6.68 -0.28 -16.68
CA LEU A 330 -7.17 1.09 -16.74
C LEU A 330 -8.39 1.26 -17.67
N ASP A 331 -8.74 0.25 -18.46
CA ASP A 331 -9.73 0.38 -19.56
C ASP A 331 -11.16 0.63 -19.05
N GLN A 332 -11.45 0.26 -17.80
CA GLN A 332 -12.71 0.60 -17.12
C GLN A 332 -12.60 1.80 -16.18
N LEU A 333 -11.40 2.34 -15.96
CA LEU A 333 -11.23 3.58 -15.20
C LEU A 333 -11.68 4.80 -16.01
N ASN A 334 -11.73 4.69 -17.34
CA ASN A 334 -12.22 5.71 -18.26
C ASN A 334 -13.74 5.63 -18.51
N GLY A 335 -14.50 4.93 -17.67
CA GLY A 335 -15.95 4.80 -17.79
C GLY A 335 -16.64 6.15 -17.62
N TRP A 336 -16.88 6.85 -18.72
CA TRP A 336 -17.76 8.00 -18.78
C TRP A 336 -19.09 7.67 -18.12
N VAL A 337 -19.46 8.43 -17.10
CA VAL A 337 -20.83 8.47 -16.61
C VAL A 337 -21.58 9.34 -17.59
N ASP A 338 -22.48 8.74 -18.38
CA ASP A 338 -23.56 9.50 -19.01
C ASP A 338 -24.28 10.24 -17.89
N ARG A 339 -24.08 11.55 -17.82
CA ARG A 339 -25.05 12.41 -17.16
C ARG A 339 -26.26 12.32 -18.05
N GLU A 340 -27.29 11.61 -17.62
CA GLU A 340 -28.63 11.88 -18.14
C GLU A 340 -28.89 13.36 -17.86
N ASP A 341 -28.69 14.18 -18.90
CA ASP A 341 -29.12 15.56 -18.88
C ASP A 341 -30.59 15.54 -18.48
N ALA A 342 -30.89 16.20 -17.37
CA ALA A 342 -32.25 16.51 -16.99
C ALA A 342 -32.83 17.43 -18.07
N VAL A 343 -33.29 16.82 -19.17
CA VAL A 343 -34.12 17.48 -20.18
C VAL A 343 -35.44 17.75 -19.47
N GLY A 344 -35.64 19.02 -19.15
CA GLY A 344 -36.85 19.50 -18.52
C GLY A 344 -38.10 19.05 -19.28
N ARG A 345 -39.11 18.66 -18.50
CA ARG A 345 -40.52 18.98 -18.69
C ARG A 345 -41.27 18.77 -17.38
#